data_AF-A0A5K3F672-F1
#
_entry.id   AF-A0A5K3F672-F1
#
_cell.length_a   1.000
_cell.length_b   1.000
_cell.length_c   1.000
_cell.angle_alpha   90.00
_cell.angle_beta   90.00
_cell.angle_gamma   90.00
#
_symmetry.space_group_name_H-M   'P 1'
#
loop_
_entity.id
_entity.type
_entity.pdbx_description
1 polymer ?
#
loop_
_entity_poly.entity_id
_entity_poly.type
_entity_poly.pdbx_seq_one_letter_code
_entity_poly.pdbx_strand_id
1 'polypeptide(L)'
;MTKRGSSSKRVDKKRSPKPELPAPKKRKIEELMKQWDELDKEEEKRSTNQKSSPSDMDLSRSCPYLDTINRHMLDFDFEKLCSVSLSHLNVYACLVCGKYFQGRGSNTHAHTHSVDENHHVFLNLETHRFYCLPDNYEIVDGSLEDITYLLNPVFQNHVIAKLDTNANMVRAYNGLAYYPGFVGLNNIKANDYCNVILQLLSHISPLRDFFLCPENYQEQIKRAAAGDHLTLLVHRFGELIRKLWNPRNFKTHVSPHEFLQAVVLCSKKRFQFTEQGDALDFLSWLLNALDQTLKPSVKGQSTKPTIIGSTLRGRMVIRSQKVMPVNITPEQQEQYATDPEYMVSDAHTIREASQPHSHYCLHDLIYGDPCQITRRH
;
A
#
# COMPACT_ATOMS: atom_id res chain seq x y z
N MET A 1 -5.70 -71.62 44.71
CA MET A 1 -4.23 -71.47 44.60
C MET A 1 -3.94 -70.41 43.55
N THR A 2 -3.79 -69.15 43.97
CA THR A 2 -3.64 -67.97 43.11
C THR A 2 -2.18 -67.49 43.11
N LYS A 3 -1.62 -67.31 41.91
CA LYS A 3 -0.22 -66.90 41.67
C LYS A 3 -0.07 -65.36 41.68
N ARG A 4 1.06 -64.92 42.23
CA ARG A 4 1.59 -63.55 42.27
C ARG A 4 2.12 -63.11 40.89
N GLY A 5 1.95 -61.82 40.56
CA GLY A 5 2.60 -61.12 39.44
C GLY A 5 3.32 -59.87 39.93
N SER A 6 4.58 -59.71 39.51
CA SER A 6 5.58 -58.76 39.99
C SER A 6 5.48 -57.37 39.36
N SER A 7 5.81 -56.35 40.16
CA SER A 7 5.80 -54.92 39.87
C SER A 7 7.05 -54.49 39.07
N SER A 8 6.87 -53.67 38.02
CA SER A 8 7.96 -53.06 37.24
C SER A 8 7.88 -51.54 37.35
N LYS A 9 8.92 -50.92 37.92
CA LYS A 9 9.07 -49.48 38.13
C LYS A 9 9.65 -48.83 36.86
N ARG A 10 8.94 -47.87 36.26
CA ARG A 10 9.49 -46.92 35.28
C ARG A 10 10.06 -45.70 36.01
N VAL A 11 11.26 -45.29 35.62
CA VAL A 11 12.03 -44.16 36.17
C VAL A 11 11.80 -42.92 35.32
N ASP A 12 11.20 -41.88 35.91
CA ASP A 12 11.06 -40.56 35.29
C ASP A 12 12.37 -39.77 35.34
N LYS A 13 12.91 -39.44 34.17
CA LYS A 13 14.15 -38.65 34.02
C LYS A 13 13.78 -37.17 33.88
N LYS A 14 13.88 -36.41 34.98
CA LYS A 14 13.76 -34.93 35.02
C LYS A 14 14.78 -34.28 34.06
N ARG A 15 14.30 -33.49 33.10
CA ARG A 15 15.11 -32.62 32.23
C ARG A 15 15.24 -31.25 32.90
N SER A 16 16.47 -30.82 33.20
CA SER A 16 16.79 -29.47 33.68
C SER A 16 16.72 -28.43 32.55
N PRO A 17 16.32 -27.18 32.82
CA PRO A 17 16.26 -26.13 31.80
C PRO A 17 17.66 -25.59 31.47
N LYS A 18 17.92 -25.38 30.17
CA LYS A 18 19.15 -24.74 29.66
C LYS A 18 19.13 -23.23 29.98
N PRO A 19 20.29 -22.60 30.26
CA PRO A 19 20.37 -21.16 30.48
C PRO A 19 20.20 -20.40 29.15
N GLU A 20 19.22 -19.50 29.09
CA GLU A 20 19.05 -18.53 28.00
C GLU A 20 20.21 -17.51 28.04
N LEU A 21 20.90 -17.36 26.91
CA LEU A 21 21.84 -16.26 26.68
C LEU A 21 21.04 -14.96 26.53
N PRO A 22 21.42 -13.85 27.22
CA PRO A 22 20.64 -12.63 27.19
C PRO A 22 20.72 -11.96 25.82
N ALA A 23 19.55 -11.67 25.23
CA ALA A 23 19.42 -10.88 24.02
C ALA A 23 20.11 -9.50 24.18
N PRO A 24 20.82 -8.99 23.16
CA PRO A 24 21.50 -7.70 23.24
C PRO A 24 20.49 -6.56 23.46
N LYS A 25 20.80 -5.68 24.41
CA LYS A 25 19.96 -4.53 24.79
C LYS A 25 19.79 -3.58 23.60
N LYS A 26 18.54 -3.21 23.27
CA LYS A 26 18.13 -2.33 22.13
C LYS A 26 19.06 -1.12 21.87
N ARG A 27 19.59 -0.49 22.92
CA ARG A 27 20.53 0.66 22.82
C ARG A 27 21.80 0.35 22.03
N LYS A 28 22.33 -0.87 22.14
CA LYS A 28 23.57 -1.28 21.46
C LYS A 28 23.35 -1.51 19.97
N ILE A 29 22.13 -1.87 19.56
CA ILE A 29 21.74 -2.00 18.16
C ILE A 29 21.55 -0.59 17.55
N GLU A 30 20.87 0.32 18.26
CA GLU A 30 20.70 1.72 17.83
C GLU A 30 22.04 2.46 17.65
N GLU A 31 23.02 2.23 18.52
CA GLU A 31 24.39 2.78 18.38
C GLU A 31 25.13 2.21 17.17
N LEU A 32 25.05 0.89 16.95
CA LEU A 32 25.65 0.25 15.77
C LEU A 32 25.01 0.73 14.47
N MET A 33 23.69 0.98 14.47
CA MET A 33 22.96 1.52 13.31
C MET A 33 23.40 2.94 12.96
N LYS A 34 23.55 3.83 13.96
CA LYS A 34 24.08 5.18 13.73
C LYS A 34 25.49 5.16 13.17
N GLN A 35 26.32 4.24 13.66
CA GLN A 35 27.68 4.09 13.18
C GLN A 35 27.73 3.64 11.72
N TRP A 36 26.81 2.77 11.28
CA TRP A 36 26.72 2.33 9.89
C TRP A 36 26.18 3.45 8.98
N ASP A 37 25.17 4.21 9.42
CA ASP A 37 24.65 5.37 8.67
C ASP A 37 25.71 6.46 8.45
N GLU A 38 26.58 6.68 9.44
CA GLU A 38 27.70 7.63 9.32
C GLU A 38 28.76 7.12 8.34
N LEU A 39 29.10 5.83 8.40
CA LEU A 39 30.03 5.20 7.46
C LEU A 39 29.52 5.23 6.02
N ASP A 40 28.24 4.94 5.79
CA ASP A 40 27.63 4.99 4.45
C ASP A 40 27.61 6.41 3.89
N LYS A 41 27.31 7.43 4.72
CA LYS A 41 27.38 8.84 4.33
C LYS A 41 28.81 9.30 4.03
N GLU A 42 29.79 8.79 4.76
CA GLU A 42 31.20 9.05 4.49
C GLU A 42 31.66 8.37 3.19
N GLU A 43 31.20 7.15 2.92
CA GLU A 43 31.50 6.41 1.70
C GLU A 43 30.84 7.07 0.47
N GLU A 44 29.59 7.52 0.58
CA GLU A 44 28.94 8.37 -0.43
C GLU A 44 29.76 9.64 -0.71
N LYS A 45 30.18 10.36 0.32
CA LYS A 45 31.01 11.56 0.15
C LYS A 45 32.37 11.24 -0.49
N ARG A 46 32.98 10.09 -0.18
CA ARG A 46 34.21 9.63 -0.82
C ARG A 46 34.00 9.27 -2.29
N SER A 47 32.86 8.65 -2.61
CA SER A 47 32.46 8.31 -3.99
C SER A 47 32.24 9.57 -4.83
N THR A 48 31.63 10.61 -4.27
CA THR A 48 31.38 11.88 -4.97
C THR A 48 32.61 12.78 -5.07
N ASN A 49 33.59 12.66 -4.17
CA ASN A 49 34.85 13.42 -4.20
C ASN A 49 35.96 12.76 -5.03
N GLN A 50 35.80 11.48 -5.41
CA GLN A 50 36.62 10.90 -6.47
C GLN A 50 36.10 11.46 -7.80
N LYS A 51 36.89 12.36 -8.43
CA LYS A 51 36.71 12.66 -9.85
C LYS A 51 36.73 11.31 -10.57
N SER A 52 35.60 10.90 -11.14
CA SER A 52 35.50 9.68 -11.94
C SER A 52 36.64 9.67 -12.94
N SER A 53 37.41 8.58 -12.91
CA SER A 53 38.42 8.37 -13.94
C SER A 53 37.70 8.30 -15.30
N PRO A 54 38.34 8.68 -16.41
CA PRO A 54 37.72 8.54 -17.73
C PRO A 54 37.21 7.11 -18.01
N SER A 55 37.86 6.10 -17.41
CA SER A 55 37.47 4.69 -17.45
C SER A 55 36.17 4.36 -16.70
N ASP A 56 35.90 4.98 -15.55
CA ASP A 56 34.65 4.73 -14.78
C ASP A 56 33.43 5.30 -15.50
N MET A 57 33.59 6.41 -16.22
CA MET A 57 32.51 6.97 -17.02
C MET A 57 32.13 6.08 -18.20
N ASP A 58 33.10 5.35 -18.78
CA ASP A 58 32.85 4.40 -19.86
C ASP A 58 32.14 3.13 -19.35
N LEU A 59 32.55 2.63 -18.17
CA LEU A 59 31.91 1.48 -17.51
C LEU A 59 30.49 1.78 -17.04
N SER A 60 30.23 3.00 -16.56
CA SER A 60 28.89 3.42 -16.15
C SER A 60 27.85 3.32 -17.28
N ARG A 61 28.29 3.50 -18.53
CA ARG A 61 27.44 3.46 -19.73
C ARG A 61 27.49 2.11 -20.46
N SER A 62 28.41 1.23 -20.07
CA SER A 62 28.73 -0.01 -20.79
C SER A 62 28.99 -1.15 -19.81
N CYS A 63 28.05 -1.40 -18.90
CA CYS A 63 28.19 -2.50 -17.94
C CYS A 63 28.09 -3.86 -18.67
N PRO A 64 29.08 -4.76 -18.54
CA PRO A 64 29.08 -6.04 -19.25
C PRO A 64 28.08 -7.05 -18.68
N TYR A 65 27.55 -6.82 -17.47
CA TYR A 65 26.70 -7.76 -16.75
C TYR A 65 25.19 -7.51 -16.95
N LEU A 66 24.81 -6.58 -17.83
CA LEU A 66 23.39 -6.24 -18.06
C LEU A 66 22.57 -7.40 -18.64
N ASP A 67 23.22 -8.34 -19.32
CA ASP A 67 22.62 -9.56 -19.85
C ASP A 67 22.23 -10.57 -18.76
N THR A 68 22.85 -10.50 -17.58
CA THR A 68 22.54 -11.37 -16.43
C THR A 68 21.21 -11.07 -15.74
N ILE A 69 20.57 -9.94 -16.07
CA ILE A 69 19.36 -9.46 -15.39
C ILE A 69 18.17 -10.35 -15.74
N ASN A 70 17.53 -10.91 -14.71
CA ASN A 70 16.35 -11.74 -14.87
C ASN A 70 15.08 -11.03 -14.37
N ARG A 71 14.40 -10.35 -15.28
CA ARG A 71 13.15 -9.62 -15.01
C ARG A 71 12.01 -10.50 -14.49
N HIS A 72 12.01 -11.81 -14.74
CA HIS A 72 10.96 -12.71 -14.21
C HIS A 72 11.05 -12.90 -12.69
N MET A 73 12.24 -12.74 -12.11
CA MET A 73 12.48 -12.89 -10.67
C MET A 73 12.18 -11.61 -9.88
N LEU A 74 11.98 -10.48 -10.56
CA LEU A 74 11.81 -9.19 -9.91
C LEU A 74 10.37 -9.03 -9.42
N ASP A 75 10.25 -8.71 -8.13
CA ASP A 75 8.98 -8.50 -7.46
C ASP A 75 9.14 -7.42 -6.39
N PHE A 76 8.64 -6.22 -6.69
CA PHE A 76 8.79 -5.05 -5.83
C PHE A 76 7.56 -4.81 -4.93
N ASP A 77 6.71 -5.83 -4.74
CA ASP A 77 5.48 -5.73 -3.95
C ASP A 77 5.65 -6.06 -2.47
N PHE A 78 6.85 -6.47 -2.07
CA PHE A 78 7.18 -6.82 -0.69
C PHE A 78 7.96 -5.72 0.02
N GLU A 79 8.05 -5.88 1.34
CA GLU A 79 8.72 -4.95 2.24
C GLU A 79 10.19 -4.79 1.86
N LYS A 80 10.64 -3.54 1.78
CA LYS A 80 12.02 -3.18 1.44
C LYS A 80 12.92 -3.45 2.65
N LEU A 81 13.22 -4.72 2.91
CA LEU A 81 14.10 -5.17 3.98
C LEU A 81 15.16 -6.13 3.47
N CYS A 82 16.32 -6.12 4.09
CA CYS A 82 17.38 -7.07 3.80
C CYS A 82 16.96 -8.49 4.21
N SER A 83 17.11 -9.46 3.30
CA SER A 83 16.75 -10.87 3.54
C SER A 83 17.63 -11.55 4.61
N VAL A 84 18.78 -10.96 4.95
CA VAL A 84 19.72 -11.50 5.94
C VAL A 84 19.60 -10.76 7.28
N SER A 85 19.73 -9.43 7.26
CA SER A 85 19.75 -8.61 8.49
C SER A 85 18.37 -8.10 8.92
N LEU A 86 17.34 -8.21 8.06
CA LEU A 86 16.00 -7.62 8.26
C LEU A 86 16.02 -6.10 8.43
N SER A 87 17.12 -5.43 8.07
CA SER A 87 17.26 -3.98 8.12
C SER A 87 16.54 -3.31 6.94
N HIS A 88 15.94 -2.15 7.19
CA HIS A 88 15.34 -1.28 6.17
C HIS A 88 16.30 -0.24 5.62
N LEU A 89 17.52 -0.14 6.15
CA LEU A 89 18.47 0.91 5.80
C LEU A 89 19.29 0.50 4.57
N ASN A 90 19.38 1.38 3.57
CA ASN A 90 20.22 1.20 2.38
C ASN A 90 20.04 -0.18 1.74
N VAL A 91 18.80 -0.51 1.39
CA VAL A 91 18.45 -1.81 0.82
C VAL A 91 18.61 -1.79 -0.71
N TYR A 92 19.31 -2.79 -1.22
CA TYR A 92 19.58 -3.04 -2.62
C TYR A 92 18.88 -4.32 -3.09
N ALA A 93 18.18 -4.26 -4.22
CA ALA A 93 17.61 -5.42 -4.88
C ALA A 93 18.59 -5.99 -5.90
N CYS A 94 18.91 -7.28 -5.76
CA CYS A 94 19.67 -8.03 -6.75
C CYS A 94 18.81 -8.26 -7.99
N LEU A 95 19.24 -7.78 -9.15
CA LEU A 95 18.45 -7.88 -10.39
C LEU A 95 18.52 -9.26 -11.06
N VAL A 96 19.37 -10.16 -10.54
CA VAL A 96 19.50 -11.54 -11.04
C VAL A 96 18.56 -12.47 -10.30
N CYS A 97 18.53 -12.43 -8.95
CA CYS A 97 17.72 -13.34 -8.15
C CYS A 97 16.48 -12.70 -7.49
N GLY A 98 16.33 -11.37 -7.54
CA GLY A 98 15.20 -10.64 -6.96
C GLY A 98 15.24 -10.47 -5.44
N LYS A 99 16.27 -10.98 -4.75
CA LYS A 99 16.41 -10.83 -3.29
C LYS A 99 16.96 -9.46 -2.90
N TYR A 100 16.64 -9.04 -1.67
CA TYR A 100 17.04 -7.76 -1.11
C TYR A 100 18.17 -7.91 -0.11
N PHE A 101 19.19 -7.04 -0.21
CA PHE A 101 20.38 -7.06 0.62
C PHE A 101 20.72 -5.66 1.13
N GLN A 102 21.32 -5.57 2.31
CA GLN A 102 21.71 -4.30 2.90
C GLN A 102 23.11 -3.89 2.45
N GLY A 103 23.25 -2.58 2.17
CA GLY A 103 24.52 -1.89 1.94
C GLY A 103 25.17 -2.22 0.61
N ARG A 104 26.24 -1.48 0.26
CA ARG A 104 27.05 -1.73 -0.95
C ARG A 104 28.56 -1.86 -0.67
N GLY A 105 29.04 -1.39 0.47
CA GLY A 105 30.45 -1.46 0.84
C GLY A 105 30.95 -2.90 1.03
N SER A 106 32.27 -3.08 1.14
CA SER A 106 32.92 -4.40 1.14
C SER A 106 32.46 -5.36 2.24
N ASN A 107 31.98 -4.84 3.37
CA ASN A 107 31.49 -5.62 4.53
C ASN A 107 29.96 -5.76 4.57
N THR A 108 29.29 -5.48 3.45
CA THR A 108 27.83 -5.48 3.38
C THR A 108 27.29 -6.75 2.73
N HIS A 109 26.02 -7.05 2.99
CA HIS A 109 25.40 -8.27 2.49
C HIS A 109 25.26 -8.26 0.96
N ALA A 110 25.07 -7.09 0.33
CA ALA A 110 24.99 -7.04 -1.13
C ALA A 110 26.35 -7.31 -1.78
N HIS A 111 27.43 -6.75 -1.22
CA HIS A 111 28.78 -7.01 -1.71
C HIS A 111 29.15 -8.50 -1.57
N THR A 112 28.94 -9.09 -0.40
CA THR A 112 29.17 -10.53 -0.19
C THR A 112 28.32 -11.37 -1.15
N HIS A 113 27.04 -11.04 -1.33
CA HIS A 113 26.17 -11.73 -2.28
C HIS A 113 26.67 -11.63 -3.72
N SER A 114 27.22 -10.48 -4.12
CA SER A 114 27.73 -10.29 -5.48
C SER A 114 28.89 -11.22 -5.81
N VAL A 115 29.80 -11.44 -4.85
CA VAL A 115 30.97 -12.29 -5.00
C VAL A 115 30.62 -13.76 -4.84
N ASP A 116 29.81 -14.11 -3.85
CA ASP A 116 29.48 -15.51 -3.53
C ASP A 116 28.57 -16.17 -4.58
N GLU A 117 27.56 -15.43 -5.05
CA GLU A 117 26.55 -15.93 -5.99
C GLU A 117 26.82 -15.43 -7.43
N ASN A 118 27.90 -14.67 -7.65
CA ASN A 118 28.27 -14.11 -8.94
C ASN A 118 27.16 -13.24 -9.57
N HIS A 119 26.45 -12.48 -8.73
CA HIS A 119 25.37 -11.57 -9.12
C HIS A 119 25.81 -10.12 -9.02
N HIS A 120 26.09 -9.48 -10.15
CA HIS A 120 26.78 -8.19 -10.13
C HIS A 120 25.88 -6.96 -10.15
N VAL A 121 24.62 -7.10 -10.58
CA VAL A 121 23.75 -5.94 -10.83
C VAL A 121 22.74 -5.74 -9.71
N PHE A 122 22.77 -4.56 -9.09
CA PHE A 122 21.90 -4.18 -7.97
C PHE A 122 21.17 -2.87 -8.22
N LEU A 123 19.98 -2.74 -7.66
CA LEU A 123 19.16 -1.52 -7.66
C LEU A 123 18.96 -1.03 -6.23
N ASN A 124 19.33 0.22 -5.94
CA ASN A 124 19.00 0.85 -4.67
C ASN A 124 17.49 1.17 -4.62
N LEU A 125 16.79 0.64 -3.62
CA LEU A 125 15.33 0.75 -3.50
C LEU A 125 14.82 2.11 -2.99
N GLU A 126 15.73 2.99 -2.54
CA GLU A 126 15.44 4.35 -2.07
C GLU A 126 15.78 5.40 -3.13
N THR A 127 16.99 5.32 -3.71
CA THR A 127 17.48 6.30 -4.70
C THR A 127 17.11 5.93 -6.13
N HIS A 128 16.66 4.69 -6.36
CA HIS A 128 16.35 4.13 -7.68
C HIS A 128 17.53 4.14 -8.67
N ARG A 129 18.76 4.10 -8.13
CA ARG A 129 20.01 4.04 -8.90
C ARG A 129 20.54 2.62 -8.99
N PHE A 130 21.14 2.29 -10.12
CA PHE A 130 21.72 0.98 -10.37
C PHE A 130 23.22 0.98 -10.07
N TYR A 131 23.71 -0.12 -9.53
CA TYR A 131 25.11 -0.28 -9.18
C TYR A 131 25.61 -1.66 -9.61
N CYS A 132 26.85 -1.70 -10.08
CA CYS A 132 27.59 -2.94 -10.30
C CYS A 132 28.43 -3.24 -9.06
N LEU A 133 28.25 -4.39 -8.43
CA LEU A 133 29.09 -4.90 -7.33
C LEU A 133 29.82 -6.17 -7.81
N PRO A 134 31.05 -6.44 -7.35
CA PRO A 134 31.78 -5.75 -6.28
C PRO A 134 32.49 -4.45 -6.72
N ASP A 135 32.55 -4.15 -8.01
CA ASP A 135 33.33 -3.02 -8.57
C ASP A 135 32.84 -1.62 -8.13
N ASN A 136 31.62 -1.54 -7.60
CA ASN A 136 31.00 -0.38 -6.96
C ASN A 136 30.92 0.89 -7.85
N TYR A 137 30.55 0.72 -9.12
CA TYR A 137 30.22 1.84 -10.01
C TYR A 137 28.72 1.93 -10.30
N GLU A 138 28.22 3.15 -10.55
CA GLU A 138 26.83 3.40 -10.93
C GLU A 138 26.61 3.01 -12.40
N ILE A 139 25.52 2.31 -12.68
CA ILE A 139 25.12 1.92 -14.03
C ILE A 139 24.05 2.90 -14.51
N VAL A 140 24.31 3.54 -15.65
CA VAL A 140 23.40 4.49 -16.29
C VAL A 140 23.05 3.96 -17.68
N ASP A 141 21.93 3.24 -17.76
CA ASP A 141 21.46 2.60 -18.99
C ASP A 141 19.94 2.72 -19.13
N GLY A 142 19.46 3.14 -20.30
CA GLY A 142 18.03 3.34 -20.59
C GLY A 142 17.23 2.03 -20.67
N SER A 143 17.88 0.89 -20.86
CA SER A 143 17.23 -0.43 -20.87
C SER A 143 16.71 -0.86 -19.49
N LEU A 144 17.11 -0.16 -18.41
CA LEU A 144 16.71 -0.44 -17.03
C LEU A 144 15.53 0.43 -16.56
N GLU A 145 15.05 1.36 -17.40
CA GLU A 145 13.92 2.23 -17.09
C GLU A 145 12.62 1.46 -16.82
N ASP A 146 12.46 0.28 -17.41
CA ASP A 146 11.32 -0.58 -17.15
C ASP A 146 11.31 -1.11 -15.72
N ILE A 147 12.48 -1.44 -15.16
CA ILE A 147 12.66 -1.90 -13.78
C ILE A 147 12.39 -0.76 -12.79
N THR A 148 12.90 0.44 -13.03
CA THR A 148 12.61 1.60 -12.16
C THR A 148 11.13 1.96 -12.21
N TYR A 149 10.51 1.89 -13.39
CA TYR A 149 9.09 2.13 -13.56
C TYR A 149 8.23 1.06 -12.87
N LEU A 150 8.66 -0.21 -12.85
CA LEU A 150 7.99 -1.27 -12.08
C LEU A 150 8.08 -1.01 -10.58
N LEU A 151 9.24 -0.59 -10.07
CA LEU A 151 9.45 -0.30 -8.65
C LEU A 151 8.58 0.87 -8.17
N ASN A 152 8.51 1.95 -8.96
CA ASN A 152 7.74 3.14 -8.61
C ASN A 152 7.09 3.75 -9.87
N PRO A 153 5.90 3.28 -10.27
CA PRO A 153 5.21 3.79 -11.44
C PRO A 153 4.87 5.29 -11.28
N VAL A 154 5.17 6.07 -12.31
CA VAL A 154 4.89 7.51 -12.36
C VAL A 154 3.95 7.80 -13.53
N PHE A 155 2.96 8.65 -13.30
CA PHE A 155 1.95 9.00 -14.28
C PHE A 155 1.99 10.50 -14.56
N GLN A 156 2.06 10.87 -15.83
CA GLN A 156 1.94 12.27 -16.23
C GLN A 156 0.47 12.63 -16.38
N ASN A 157 0.11 13.89 -16.08
CA ASN A 157 -1.29 14.35 -16.11
C ASN A 157 -2.01 14.07 -17.44
N HIS A 158 -1.30 14.17 -18.56
CA HIS A 158 -1.87 13.89 -19.89
C HIS A 158 -2.16 12.40 -20.12
N VAL A 159 -1.42 11.51 -19.45
CA VAL A 159 -1.64 10.05 -19.50
C VAL A 159 -2.86 9.71 -18.64
N ILE A 160 -2.94 10.29 -17.45
CA ILE A 160 -4.06 10.11 -16.50
C ILE A 160 -5.39 10.48 -17.16
N ALA A 161 -5.45 11.65 -17.83
CA ALA A 161 -6.64 12.10 -18.54
C ALA A 161 -7.12 11.16 -19.66
N LYS A 162 -6.25 10.28 -20.17
CA LYS A 162 -6.57 9.30 -21.21
C LYS A 162 -6.91 7.92 -20.66
N LEU A 163 -6.77 7.66 -19.36
CA LEU A 163 -6.98 6.33 -18.78
C LEU A 163 -8.42 5.83 -18.97
N ASP A 164 -9.42 6.70 -18.83
CA ASP A 164 -10.83 6.32 -18.98
C ASP A 164 -11.23 6.04 -20.45
N THR A 165 -10.49 6.58 -21.41
CA THR A 165 -10.79 6.41 -22.85
C THR A 165 -9.94 5.34 -23.52
N ASN A 166 -8.85 4.93 -22.87
CA ASN A 166 -7.89 3.98 -23.43
C ASN A 166 -8.30 2.54 -23.12
N ALA A 167 -9.00 1.91 -24.05
CA ALA A 167 -9.40 0.50 -23.97
C ALA A 167 -8.37 -0.46 -24.61
N ASN A 168 -7.08 -0.12 -24.63
CA ASN A 168 -6.07 -0.98 -25.23
C ASN A 168 -5.48 -1.96 -24.20
N MET A 169 -5.40 -3.23 -24.57
CA MET A 169 -4.60 -4.19 -23.82
C MET A 169 -3.11 -3.87 -23.96
N VAL A 170 -2.39 -3.96 -22.86
CA VAL A 170 -0.93 -3.90 -22.82
C VAL A 170 -0.38 -5.30 -22.58
N ARG A 171 0.88 -5.52 -22.94
CA ARG A 171 1.56 -6.80 -22.75
C ARG A 171 2.52 -6.70 -21.58
N ALA A 172 2.36 -7.59 -20.60
CA ALA A 172 3.33 -7.75 -19.53
C ALA A 172 4.62 -8.41 -20.03
N TYR A 173 5.70 -8.31 -19.25
CA TYR A 173 6.99 -8.91 -19.63
C TYR A 173 6.90 -10.44 -19.84
N ASN A 174 6.04 -11.13 -19.10
CA ASN A 174 5.78 -12.57 -19.29
C ASN A 174 4.99 -12.92 -20.57
N GLY A 175 4.68 -11.93 -21.42
CA GLY A 175 3.97 -12.12 -22.68
C GLY A 175 2.45 -12.14 -22.56
N LEU A 176 1.88 -12.13 -21.36
CA LEU A 176 0.43 -12.10 -21.14
C LEU A 176 -0.11 -10.69 -21.37
N ALA A 177 -1.26 -10.61 -22.04
CA ALA A 177 -1.95 -9.35 -22.25
C ALA A 177 -2.88 -9.05 -21.06
N TYR A 178 -2.95 -7.79 -20.65
CA TYR A 178 -3.83 -7.33 -19.57
C TYR A 178 -4.31 -5.89 -19.83
N TYR A 179 -5.37 -5.47 -19.15
CA TYR A 179 -5.78 -4.06 -19.14
C TYR A 179 -5.24 -3.41 -17.86
N PRO A 180 -4.58 -2.24 -17.94
CA PRO A 180 -4.18 -1.50 -16.74
C PRO A 180 -5.41 -1.22 -15.87
N GLY A 181 -5.27 -1.38 -14.54
CA GLY A 181 -6.40 -1.31 -13.61
C GLY A 181 -7.09 -2.66 -13.40
N PHE A 182 -7.27 -3.46 -14.45
CA PHE A 182 -7.89 -4.80 -14.37
C PHE A 182 -6.85 -5.91 -14.21
N VAL A 183 -6.04 -5.81 -13.16
CA VAL A 183 -5.03 -6.81 -12.79
C VAL A 183 -5.45 -7.57 -11.53
N GLY A 184 -5.06 -8.83 -11.42
CA GLY A 184 -5.39 -9.65 -10.24
C GLY A 184 -4.65 -9.15 -8.99
N LEU A 185 -5.31 -9.15 -7.84
CA LEU A 185 -4.64 -8.98 -6.55
C LEU A 185 -4.34 -10.33 -5.93
N ASN A 186 -3.12 -10.55 -5.43
CA ASN A 186 -2.76 -11.81 -4.78
C ASN A 186 -3.63 -12.04 -3.54
N ASN A 187 -4.15 -13.26 -3.42
CA ASN A 187 -4.74 -13.73 -2.17
C ASN A 187 -3.62 -14.36 -1.33
N ILE A 188 -3.23 -13.69 -0.25
CA ILE A 188 -2.17 -14.15 0.65
C ILE A 188 -2.74 -15.25 1.55
N LYS A 189 -3.94 -15.03 2.09
CA LYS A 189 -4.73 -16.03 2.84
C LYS A 189 -6.22 -15.78 2.68
N ALA A 190 -6.77 -14.84 3.45
CA ALA A 190 -8.20 -14.54 3.53
C ALA A 190 -8.46 -13.03 3.38
N ASN A 191 -7.75 -12.38 2.44
CA ASN A 191 -7.84 -10.92 2.18
C ASN A 191 -8.71 -10.58 0.96
N ASP A 192 -9.55 -11.49 0.52
CA ASP A 192 -10.47 -11.30 -0.60
C ASP A 192 -11.43 -10.12 -0.37
N TYR A 193 -11.95 -9.97 0.86
CA TYR A 193 -12.79 -8.83 1.24
C TYR A 193 -12.08 -7.48 1.04
N CYS A 194 -10.78 -7.40 1.37
CA CYS A 194 -9.96 -6.22 1.08
C CYS A 194 -9.75 -6.04 -0.43
N ASN A 195 -9.44 -7.12 -1.15
CA ASN A 195 -9.14 -7.07 -2.58
C ASN A 195 -10.33 -6.54 -3.39
N VAL A 196 -11.56 -6.95 -3.05
CA VAL A 196 -12.78 -6.44 -3.71
C VAL A 196 -12.93 -4.94 -3.51
N ILE A 197 -12.71 -4.44 -2.28
CA ILE A 197 -12.79 -3.00 -1.98
C ILE A 197 -11.66 -2.22 -2.65
N LEU A 198 -10.45 -2.78 -2.71
CA LEU A 198 -9.32 -2.16 -3.39
C LEU A 198 -9.57 -2.00 -4.89
N GLN A 199 -10.13 -3.03 -5.53
CA GLN A 199 -10.54 -2.97 -6.93
C GLN A 199 -11.68 -1.97 -7.15
N LEU A 200 -12.66 -1.94 -6.25
CA LEU A 200 -13.75 -0.95 -6.30
C LEU A 200 -13.22 0.49 -6.26
N LEU A 201 -12.37 0.81 -5.28
CA LEU A 201 -11.84 2.16 -5.10
C LEU A 201 -10.84 2.55 -6.19
N SER A 202 -10.08 1.60 -6.74
CA SER A 202 -9.13 1.87 -7.82
C SER A 202 -9.78 2.25 -9.15
N HIS A 203 -11.06 1.92 -9.34
CA HIS A 203 -11.82 2.22 -10.55
C HIS A 203 -12.71 3.46 -10.43
N ILE A 204 -12.70 4.16 -9.30
CA ILE A 204 -13.39 5.45 -9.14
C ILE A 204 -12.46 6.53 -9.67
N SER A 205 -12.68 7.00 -10.91
CA SER A 205 -11.74 7.86 -11.65
C SER A 205 -11.20 9.07 -10.85
N PRO A 206 -12.03 9.86 -10.13
CA PRO A 206 -11.50 10.98 -9.33
C PRO A 206 -10.55 10.55 -8.19
N LEU A 207 -10.83 9.40 -7.56
CA LEU A 207 -9.97 8.86 -6.50
C LEU A 207 -8.69 8.27 -7.11
N ARG A 208 -8.84 7.49 -8.17
CA ARG A 208 -7.71 6.93 -8.93
C ARG A 208 -6.74 8.03 -9.31
N ASP A 209 -7.21 9.04 -10.03
CA ASP A 209 -6.39 10.12 -10.57
C ASP A 209 -5.67 10.89 -9.47
N PHE A 210 -6.35 11.10 -8.33
CA PHE A 210 -5.75 11.71 -7.15
C PHE A 210 -4.56 10.90 -6.62
N PHE A 211 -4.70 9.58 -6.51
CA PHE A 211 -3.68 8.69 -5.97
C PHE A 211 -2.59 8.29 -6.98
N LEU A 212 -2.82 8.49 -8.28
CA LEU A 212 -1.79 8.31 -9.32
C LEU A 212 -0.72 9.40 -9.31
N CYS A 213 -1.02 10.58 -8.77
CA CYS A 213 -0.09 11.70 -8.59
C CYS A 213 0.35 11.84 -7.12
N PRO A 214 1.56 11.39 -6.75
CA PRO A 214 2.06 11.49 -5.38
C PRO A 214 2.04 12.91 -4.80
N GLU A 215 2.23 13.93 -5.65
CA GLU A 215 2.24 15.34 -5.29
C GLU A 215 0.95 15.78 -4.59
N ASN A 216 -0.17 15.14 -4.89
CA ASN A 216 -1.49 15.45 -4.32
C ASN A 216 -1.60 15.15 -2.83
N TYR A 217 -0.79 14.21 -2.32
CA TYR A 217 -0.82 13.76 -0.93
C TYR A 217 0.57 13.75 -0.26
N GLN A 218 1.60 14.26 -0.96
CA GLN A 218 2.98 14.31 -0.45
C GLN A 218 3.14 15.21 0.76
N GLU A 219 2.39 16.32 0.84
CA GLU A 219 2.47 17.25 1.98
C GLU A 219 1.93 16.63 3.26
N GLN A 220 0.96 15.73 3.17
CA GLN A 220 0.48 14.93 4.30
C GLN A 220 1.58 13.95 4.73
N ILE A 221 2.26 13.31 3.76
CA ILE A 221 3.39 12.40 4.02
C ILE A 221 4.55 13.10 4.73
N LYS A 222 4.97 14.28 4.26
CA LYS A 222 6.08 15.05 4.89
C LYS A 222 5.77 15.47 6.33
N ARG A 223 4.49 15.63 6.67
CA ARG A 223 4.04 16.01 8.01
C ARG A 223 3.85 14.81 8.94
N ALA A 224 4.03 13.58 8.47
CA ALA A 224 3.93 12.40 9.31
C ALA A 224 4.90 12.52 10.49
N ALA A 225 4.35 12.59 11.70
CA ALA A 225 5.15 12.43 12.90
C ALA A 225 5.66 10.99 12.98
N ALA A 226 6.78 10.78 13.68
CA ALA A 226 7.25 9.43 13.97
C ALA A 226 6.15 8.64 14.70
N GLY A 227 5.69 7.53 14.09
CA GLY A 227 4.60 6.71 14.60
C GLY A 227 3.20 7.03 14.04
N ASP A 228 3.08 7.93 13.06
CA ASP A 228 1.80 8.17 12.38
C ASP A 228 1.52 7.09 11.33
N HIS A 229 0.91 5.99 11.81
CA HIS A 229 0.51 4.88 10.97
C HIS A 229 -0.52 5.28 9.90
N LEU A 230 -1.39 6.26 10.18
CA LEU A 230 -2.45 6.67 9.25
C LEU A 230 -1.90 7.34 8.00
N THR A 231 -0.77 8.03 8.11
CA THR A 231 -0.09 8.60 6.94
C THR A 231 0.61 7.52 6.09
N LEU A 232 1.16 6.48 6.74
CA LEU A 232 1.67 5.30 6.04
C LEU A 232 0.57 4.60 5.22
N LEU A 233 -0.66 4.54 5.74
CA LEU A 233 -1.80 3.96 5.02
C LEU A 233 -2.07 4.69 3.69
N VAL A 234 -2.11 6.03 3.71
CA VAL A 234 -2.32 6.85 2.50
C VAL A 234 -1.18 6.61 1.50
N HIS A 235 0.06 6.57 1.97
CA HIS A 235 1.23 6.32 1.12
C HIS A 235 1.15 4.94 0.44
N ARG A 236 0.92 3.87 1.22
CA ARG A 236 0.81 2.50 0.69
C ARG A 236 -0.40 2.33 -0.23
N PHE A 237 -1.51 3.02 0.05
CA PHE A 237 -2.67 3.03 -0.85
C PHE A 237 -2.30 3.63 -2.20
N GLY A 238 -1.67 4.80 -2.22
CA GLY A 238 -1.24 5.45 -3.47
C GLY A 238 -0.21 4.63 -4.26
N GLU A 239 0.75 3.98 -3.58
CA GLU A 239 1.66 3.02 -4.24
C GLU A 239 0.91 1.85 -4.88
N LEU A 240 -0.06 1.26 -4.18
CA LEU A 240 -0.85 0.16 -4.70
C LEU A 240 -1.68 0.58 -5.93
N ILE A 241 -2.36 1.74 -5.88
CA ILE A 241 -3.12 2.26 -7.03
C ILE A 241 -2.21 2.45 -8.25
N ARG A 242 -1.01 3.01 -8.06
CA ARG A 242 -0.03 3.18 -9.14
C ARG A 242 0.45 1.86 -9.73
N LYS A 243 0.62 0.82 -8.92
CA LYS A 243 0.98 -0.54 -9.38
C LYS A 243 -0.17 -1.24 -10.13
N LEU A 244 -1.41 -1.09 -9.66
CA LEU A 244 -2.59 -1.63 -10.33
C LEU A 244 -2.77 -1.05 -11.74
N TRP A 245 -2.55 0.26 -11.87
CA TRP A 245 -2.71 0.99 -13.14
C TRP A 245 -1.42 1.08 -13.97
N ASN A 246 -0.36 0.36 -13.58
CA ASN A 246 0.90 0.35 -14.32
C ASN A 246 0.73 -0.33 -15.70
N PRO A 247 0.97 0.36 -16.82
CA PRO A 247 0.90 -0.23 -18.16
C PRO A 247 2.11 -1.08 -18.55
N ARG A 248 3.16 -1.14 -17.72
CA ARG A 248 4.44 -1.84 -17.96
C ARG A 248 4.76 -2.84 -16.85
N ASN A 249 3.78 -3.62 -16.41
CA ASN A 249 4.00 -4.63 -15.38
C ASN A 249 4.78 -5.83 -15.94
N PHE A 250 5.60 -6.45 -15.08
CA PHE A 250 6.28 -7.71 -15.45
C PHE A 250 5.36 -8.92 -15.31
N LYS A 251 4.37 -8.82 -14.41
CA LYS A 251 3.37 -9.86 -14.09
C LYS A 251 1.96 -9.28 -14.23
N THR A 252 0.97 -10.12 -14.49
CA THR A 252 -0.45 -9.72 -14.61
C THR A 252 -1.21 -9.72 -13.28
N HIS A 253 -0.47 -9.74 -12.17
CA HIS A 253 -1.00 -9.66 -10.82
C HIS A 253 -0.10 -8.77 -9.96
N VAL A 254 -0.66 -8.20 -8.90
CA VAL A 254 0.02 -7.34 -7.93
C VAL A 254 -0.28 -7.85 -6.53
N SER A 255 0.74 -7.93 -5.69
CA SER A 255 0.56 -8.31 -4.29
C SER A 255 0.22 -7.08 -3.43
N PRO A 256 -0.93 -7.05 -2.72
CA PRO A 256 -1.28 -5.94 -1.84
C PRO A 256 -0.61 -6.02 -0.45
N HIS A 257 0.45 -6.83 -0.30
CA HIS A 257 1.03 -7.18 1.00
C HIS A 257 1.42 -5.96 1.84
N GLU A 258 2.19 -5.02 1.27
CA GLU A 258 2.60 -3.78 1.96
C GLU A 258 1.41 -2.97 2.46
N PHE A 259 0.37 -2.85 1.63
CA PHE A 259 -0.84 -2.12 2.00
C PHE A 259 -1.60 -2.84 3.11
N LEU A 260 -1.72 -4.17 3.04
CA LEU A 260 -2.39 -4.97 4.06
C LEU A 260 -1.66 -4.92 5.41
N GLN A 261 -0.32 -4.88 5.41
CA GLN A 261 0.45 -4.64 6.63
C GLN A 261 0.14 -3.26 7.23
N ALA A 262 0.08 -2.22 6.40
CA ALA A 262 -0.31 -0.88 6.85
C ALA A 262 -1.74 -0.87 7.41
N VAL A 263 -2.69 -1.57 6.76
CA VAL A 263 -4.07 -1.75 7.25
C VAL A 263 -4.08 -2.43 8.62
N VAL A 264 -3.38 -3.55 8.80
CA VAL A 264 -3.32 -4.27 10.08
C VAL A 264 -2.78 -3.36 11.19
N LEU A 265 -1.73 -2.59 10.88
CA LEU A 265 -1.11 -1.67 11.83
C LEU A 265 -2.05 -0.52 12.22
N CYS A 266 -2.67 0.14 11.24
CA CYS A 266 -3.57 1.28 11.45
C CYS A 266 -4.87 0.89 12.13
N SER A 267 -5.42 -0.28 11.76
CA SER A 267 -6.67 -0.79 12.30
C SER A 267 -6.50 -1.48 13.66
N LYS A 268 -5.29 -1.49 14.22
CA LYS A 268 -4.96 -2.18 15.48
C LYS A 268 -5.36 -3.66 15.44
N LYS A 269 -5.04 -4.33 14.32
CA LYS A 269 -5.37 -5.74 14.02
C LYS A 269 -6.86 -6.06 13.89
N ARG A 270 -7.71 -5.07 13.65
CA ARG A 270 -9.13 -5.32 13.35
C ARG A 270 -9.34 -5.93 11.97
N PHE A 271 -8.58 -5.47 10.97
CA PHE A 271 -8.61 -6.01 9.61
C PHE A 271 -7.34 -6.80 9.36
N GLN A 272 -7.38 -8.10 9.65
CA GLN A 272 -6.28 -9.01 9.38
C GLN A 272 -6.43 -9.62 7.99
N PHE A 273 -5.32 -9.98 7.35
CA PHE A 273 -5.33 -10.74 6.10
C PHE A 273 -5.25 -12.25 6.32
N THR A 274 -5.07 -12.70 7.57
CA THR A 274 -5.07 -14.11 7.97
C THR A 274 -6.46 -14.68 8.23
N GLU A 275 -7.43 -13.81 8.53
CA GLU A 275 -8.83 -14.13 8.80
C GLU A 275 -9.70 -13.28 7.90
N GLN A 276 -10.82 -13.86 7.43
CA GLN A 276 -11.74 -13.16 6.55
C GLN A 276 -12.53 -12.11 7.34
N GLY A 277 -12.62 -10.90 6.79
CA GLY A 277 -13.39 -9.79 7.34
C GLY A 277 -14.61 -9.46 6.49
N ASP A 278 -15.43 -8.53 6.98
CA ASP A 278 -16.56 -7.98 6.24
C ASP A 278 -16.11 -6.84 5.31
N ALA A 279 -16.52 -6.89 4.03
CA ALA A 279 -16.10 -5.92 3.03
C ALA A 279 -16.71 -4.52 3.24
N LEU A 280 -17.96 -4.42 3.70
CA LEU A 280 -18.62 -3.14 3.94
C LEU A 280 -18.04 -2.45 5.17
N ASP A 281 -17.72 -3.23 6.20
CA ASP A 281 -17.08 -2.75 7.41
C ASP A 281 -15.65 -2.26 7.12
N PHE A 282 -14.91 -2.99 6.28
CA PHE A 282 -13.60 -2.56 5.78
C PHE A 282 -13.68 -1.28 4.93
N LEU A 283 -14.61 -1.20 3.98
CA LEU A 283 -14.85 -0.03 3.15
C LEU A 283 -15.12 1.21 4.02
N SER A 284 -16.05 1.08 4.97
CA SER A 284 -16.46 2.17 5.87
C SER A 284 -15.26 2.67 6.68
N TRP A 285 -14.45 1.76 7.21
CA TRP A 285 -13.25 2.14 7.95
C TRP A 285 -12.20 2.80 7.04
N LEU A 286 -11.91 2.20 5.89
CA LEU A 286 -10.84 2.66 4.99
C LEU A 286 -11.13 4.08 4.48
N LEU A 287 -12.36 4.35 4.04
CA LEU A 287 -12.76 5.68 3.58
C LEU A 287 -12.64 6.73 4.69
N ASN A 288 -13.07 6.40 5.91
CA ASN A 288 -12.95 7.31 7.06
C ASN A 288 -11.48 7.56 7.45
N ALA A 289 -10.65 6.52 7.44
CA ALA A 289 -9.24 6.62 7.75
C ALA A 289 -8.50 7.49 6.73
N LEU A 290 -8.71 7.25 5.42
CA LEU A 290 -8.12 8.05 4.36
C LEU A 290 -8.63 9.51 4.40
N ASP A 291 -9.94 9.73 4.59
CA ASP A 291 -10.52 11.08 4.70
C ASP A 291 -9.94 11.85 5.89
N GLN A 292 -9.78 11.20 7.04
CA GLN A 292 -9.19 11.81 8.23
C GLN A 292 -7.75 12.25 7.97
N THR A 293 -6.93 11.42 7.33
CA THR A 293 -5.53 11.73 7.04
C THR A 293 -5.36 12.80 5.98
N LEU A 294 -6.24 12.83 4.97
CA LEU A 294 -6.16 13.80 3.87
C LEU A 294 -6.64 15.21 4.27
N LYS A 295 -7.38 15.35 5.37
CA LYS A 295 -7.86 16.66 5.85
C LYS A 295 -6.70 17.64 6.13
N PRO A 296 -6.75 18.87 5.61
CA PRO A 296 -5.74 19.88 5.91
C PRO A 296 -5.78 20.29 7.40
N SER A 297 -4.63 20.25 8.07
CA SER A 297 -4.45 20.58 9.50
C SER A 297 -4.50 22.09 9.83
N VAL A 298 -5.14 22.92 8.99
CA VAL A 298 -5.21 24.37 9.24
C VAL A 298 -6.43 24.68 10.09
N LYS A 299 -6.20 24.91 11.39
CA LYS A 299 -7.20 25.44 12.32
C LYS A 299 -7.69 26.80 11.80
N GLY A 300 -8.96 26.89 11.36
CA GLY A 300 -9.63 28.18 11.16
C GLY A 300 -9.89 28.64 9.72
N GLN A 301 -9.58 27.84 8.70
CA GLN A 301 -10.06 28.11 7.33
C GLN A 301 -11.13 27.10 6.93
N SER A 302 -12.12 27.54 6.14
CA SER A 302 -13.17 26.70 5.56
C SER A 302 -12.53 25.45 4.95
N THR A 303 -12.75 24.30 5.57
CA THR A 303 -12.08 23.05 5.21
C THR A 303 -12.65 22.61 3.86
N LYS A 304 -11.90 22.85 2.79
CA LYS A 304 -12.22 22.25 1.49
C LYS A 304 -12.44 20.74 1.69
N PRO A 305 -13.48 20.15 1.08
CA PRO A 305 -13.69 18.71 1.19
C PRO A 305 -12.46 17.99 0.62
N THR A 306 -12.09 16.88 1.25
CA THR A 306 -11.06 15.98 0.70
C THR A 306 -11.54 15.38 -0.63
N ILE A 307 -10.65 14.70 -1.36
CA ILE A 307 -11.07 13.96 -2.55
C ILE A 307 -12.16 12.91 -2.23
N ILE A 308 -12.09 12.27 -1.07
CA ILE A 308 -13.10 11.30 -0.61
C ILE A 308 -14.41 12.00 -0.31
N GLY A 309 -14.35 13.12 0.42
CA GLY A 309 -15.51 13.91 0.78
C GLY A 309 -16.20 14.56 -0.42
N SER A 310 -15.46 14.90 -1.47
CA SER A 310 -16.02 15.47 -2.70
C SER A 310 -16.57 14.40 -3.65
N THR A 311 -15.96 13.21 -3.68
CA THR A 311 -16.34 12.14 -4.62
C THR A 311 -17.46 11.25 -4.08
N LEU A 312 -17.43 10.86 -2.80
CA LEU A 312 -18.28 9.78 -2.27
C LEU A 312 -19.31 10.23 -1.24
N ARG A 313 -19.21 11.46 -0.70
CA ARG A 313 -20.08 11.89 0.39
C ARG A 313 -21.42 12.40 -0.14
N GLY A 314 -22.47 11.62 0.09
CA GLY A 314 -23.86 12.04 -0.12
C GLY A 314 -24.46 12.81 1.06
N ARG A 315 -25.70 13.27 0.90
CA ARG A 315 -26.53 13.86 1.98
C ARG A 315 -27.81 13.04 2.12
N MET A 316 -28.10 12.61 3.35
CA MET A 316 -29.35 11.95 3.69
C MET A 316 -30.14 12.84 4.67
N VAL A 317 -31.44 12.98 4.44
CA VAL A 317 -32.35 13.67 5.36
C VAL A 317 -33.22 12.62 6.01
N ILE A 318 -32.94 12.30 7.26
CA ILE A 318 -33.72 11.33 8.04
C ILE A 318 -34.95 12.05 8.60
N ARG A 319 -36.14 11.55 8.25
CA ARG A 319 -37.41 11.98 8.84
C ARG A 319 -37.94 10.83 9.66
N SER A 320 -37.93 10.98 10.98
CA SER A 320 -38.48 9.99 11.90
C SER A 320 -39.83 10.47 12.38
N GLN A 321 -40.87 9.66 12.17
CA GLN A 321 -42.20 9.90 12.71
C GLN A 321 -42.53 8.76 13.68
N LYS A 322 -42.94 9.09 14.90
CA LYS A 322 -43.44 8.08 15.83
C LYS A 322 -44.82 7.62 15.37
N VAL A 323 -44.96 6.31 15.17
CA VAL A 323 -46.24 5.70 14.82
C VAL A 323 -47.03 5.46 16.10
N MET A 324 -48.32 5.75 16.05
CA MET A 324 -49.23 5.52 17.16
C MET A 324 -49.32 4.01 17.49
N PRO A 325 -49.25 3.58 18.76
CA PRO A 325 -49.32 2.17 19.11
C PRO A 325 -50.71 1.58 18.80
N VAL A 326 -50.76 0.33 18.34
CA VAL A 326 -51.98 -0.32 17.81
C VAL A 326 -53.00 -0.70 18.90
N ASN A 327 -52.56 -0.85 20.16
CA ASN A 327 -53.41 -1.19 21.30
C ASN A 327 -53.43 -0.04 22.30
N ILE A 328 -54.21 0.99 22.01
CA ILE A 328 -54.41 2.15 22.89
C ILE A 328 -55.89 2.32 23.19
N THR A 329 -56.21 2.77 24.40
CA THR A 329 -57.59 3.09 24.74
C THR A 329 -58.05 4.34 23.96
N PRO A 330 -59.36 4.55 23.76
CA PRO A 330 -59.87 5.73 23.08
C PRO A 330 -59.37 7.05 23.68
N GLU A 331 -59.18 7.12 25.01
CA GLU A 331 -58.65 8.32 25.66
C GLU A 331 -57.17 8.57 25.33
N GLN A 332 -56.38 7.51 25.20
CA GLN A 332 -54.96 7.60 24.82
C GLN A 332 -54.80 7.98 23.35
N GLN A 333 -55.71 7.54 22.48
CA GLN A 333 -55.73 7.89 21.07
C GLN A 333 -55.97 9.40 20.86
N GLU A 334 -56.86 9.99 21.64
CA GLU A 334 -57.16 11.43 21.58
C GLU A 334 -56.00 12.28 22.15
N GLN A 335 -55.32 11.77 23.19
CA GLN A 335 -54.09 12.38 23.72
C GLN A 335 -52.94 12.34 22.70
N TYR A 336 -52.69 11.21 22.04
CA TYR A 336 -51.64 11.11 21.03
C TYR A 336 -51.98 11.85 19.73
N ALA A 337 -53.27 12.04 19.41
CA ALA A 337 -53.70 12.84 18.27
C ALA A 337 -53.42 14.34 18.44
N THR A 338 -53.27 14.82 19.67
CA THR A 338 -52.98 16.23 19.99
C THR A 338 -51.50 16.48 20.31
N ASP A 339 -50.70 15.42 20.44
CA ASP A 339 -49.28 15.49 20.75
C ASP A 339 -48.46 15.85 19.49
N PRO A 340 -47.70 16.98 19.49
CA PRO A 340 -46.83 17.39 18.38
C PRO A 340 -45.83 16.32 17.94
N GLU A 341 -45.49 15.37 18.81
CA GLU A 341 -44.55 14.29 18.54
C GLU A 341 -45.13 13.18 17.62
N TYR A 342 -46.46 13.05 17.57
CA TYR A 342 -47.19 12.09 16.72
C TYR A 342 -47.94 12.78 15.57
N MET A 343 -48.00 14.10 15.55
CA MET A 343 -48.56 14.87 14.44
C MET A 343 -47.66 14.81 13.21
N VAL A 344 -48.26 14.65 12.03
CA VAL A 344 -47.58 14.83 10.73
C VAL A 344 -47.24 16.32 10.61
N SER A 345 -45.98 16.68 10.82
CA SER A 345 -45.54 18.07 10.68
C SER A 345 -45.11 18.36 9.24
N ASP A 346 -45.91 19.17 8.53
CA ASP A 346 -45.56 19.74 7.21
C ASP A 346 -44.58 20.93 7.30
N ALA A 347 -44.07 21.24 8.50
CA ALA A 347 -43.24 22.42 8.75
C ALA A 347 -41.77 22.18 8.40
N HIS A 348 -41.43 22.46 7.13
CA HIS A 348 -40.08 22.44 6.59
C HIS A 348 -39.17 23.51 7.22
N THR A 349 -38.22 23.09 8.06
CA THR A 349 -37.05 23.93 8.38
C THR A 349 -35.88 23.52 7.49
N ILE A 350 -35.74 24.20 6.36
CA ILE A 350 -34.59 24.04 5.45
C ILE A 350 -33.42 24.85 6.03
N ARG A 351 -32.41 24.15 6.57
CA ARG A 351 -31.06 24.72 6.71
C ARG A 351 -30.26 24.37 5.47
N GLU A 352 -30.25 25.30 4.53
CA GLU A 352 -29.34 25.30 3.37
C GLU A 352 -27.95 25.75 3.83
N ALA A 353 -26.95 24.89 3.60
CA ALA A 353 -25.57 25.31 3.49
C ALA A 353 -25.23 25.20 1.99
N SER A 354 -25.07 26.36 1.36
CA SER A 354 -24.78 26.53 -0.06
C SER A 354 -23.30 26.26 -0.35
N GLN A 355 -23.00 25.39 -1.32
CA GLN A 355 -21.92 25.52 -2.31
C GLN A 355 -21.99 24.38 -3.37
N PRO A 356 -21.44 24.59 -4.59
CA PRO A 356 -21.99 23.98 -5.81
C PRO A 356 -21.41 22.62 -6.21
N HIS A 357 -22.32 21.80 -6.75
CA HIS A 357 -22.25 20.73 -7.77
C HIS A 357 -20.97 19.90 -8.00
N SER A 358 -21.09 18.59 -7.74
CA SER A 358 -21.18 17.55 -8.80
C SER A 358 -21.85 16.30 -8.20
N HIS A 359 -23.04 15.93 -8.68
CA HIS A 359 -23.72 14.71 -8.24
C HIS A 359 -23.24 13.54 -9.10
N TYR A 360 -22.52 12.60 -8.51
CA TYR A 360 -22.32 11.28 -9.11
C TYR A 360 -22.75 10.22 -8.11
N CYS A 361 -23.66 9.32 -8.51
CA CYS A 361 -23.96 8.14 -7.72
C CYS A 361 -22.79 7.14 -7.86
N LEU A 362 -22.59 6.25 -6.87
CA LEU A 362 -21.53 5.23 -6.95
C LEU A 362 -21.62 4.40 -8.24
N HIS A 363 -22.85 4.17 -8.72
CA HIS A 363 -23.11 3.53 -10.01
C HIS A 363 -22.56 4.33 -11.20
N ASP A 364 -22.79 5.65 -11.24
CA ASP A 364 -22.35 6.52 -12.33
C ASP A 364 -20.83 6.75 -12.33
N LEU A 365 -20.20 6.70 -11.14
CA LEU A 365 -18.74 6.75 -10.98
C LEU A 365 -18.01 5.50 -11.44
N ILE A 366 -18.69 4.34 -11.42
CA ILE A 366 -18.09 3.04 -11.74
C ILE A 366 -18.34 2.66 -13.20
N TYR A 367 -19.50 3.01 -13.76
CA TYR A 367 -19.92 2.53 -15.08
C TYR A 367 -19.89 3.57 -16.20
N GLY A 368 -19.61 4.85 -15.89
CA GLY A 368 -19.84 5.94 -16.84
C GLY A 368 -21.33 6.10 -17.16
N ASP A 369 -21.71 7.24 -17.75
CA ASP A 369 -23.11 7.61 -18.01
C ASP A 369 -23.96 6.42 -18.52
N PRO A 370 -25.18 6.20 -17.98
CA PRO A 370 -26.08 5.21 -18.54
C PRO A 370 -26.45 5.64 -19.96
N CYS A 371 -25.79 5.02 -20.93
CA CYS A 371 -26.11 5.11 -22.33
C CYS A 371 -27.62 4.86 -22.49
N GLN A 372 -28.31 5.82 -23.11
CA GLN A 372 -29.73 5.78 -23.39
C GLN A 372 -30.10 4.47 -24.10
N ILE A 373 -30.65 3.51 -23.36
CA ILE A 373 -31.44 2.44 -23.97
C ILE A 373 -32.78 3.08 -24.34
N THR A 374 -32.78 3.69 -25.52
CA THR A 374 -34.00 4.01 -26.24
C THR A 374 -34.74 2.70 -26.50
N ARG A 375 -35.88 2.52 -25.83
CA ARG A 375 -36.93 1.62 -26.31
C ARG A 375 -37.29 2.08 -27.72
N ARG A 376 -36.84 1.33 -28.73
CA ARG A 376 -37.50 1.30 -30.03
C ARG A 376 -38.46 0.12 -30.04
N HIS A 377 -39.64 0.43 -30.59
CA HIS A 377 -40.88 -0.33 -30.76
C HIS A 377 -40.81 -1.87 -30.74
#